data_AF-P0DQC4-F1
#
_entry.id   AF-P0DQC4-F1
#
_cell.length_a   1.000
_cell.length_b   1.000
_cell.length_c   1.000
_cell.angle_alpha   90.00
_cell.angle_beta   90.00
_cell.angle_gamma   90.00
#
_symmetry.space_group_name_H-M   'P 1'
#
loop_
_entity.id
_entity.type
_entity.pdbx_description
1 polymer ?
#
loop_
_entity_poly.entity_id
_entity_poly.type
_entity_poly.pdbx_seq_one_letter_code
_entity_poly.pdbx_strand_id
1 'polypeptide(L)'
;MNTVSVVQFLAVGCAVFVLYGRGVFAAEGVKKAGQHKDAELCLGSDGLGHRLDEFWYNDDMCQRFLCFKDDEGIMYEQIANCPIAIAEGDCTLKPGTKGHYPDCCPAVECPPEDQKKRKFKRKCFLVNILTTLLTKLVKNLKKNQQ
;
A
#
# COMPACT_ATOMS: atom_id res chain seq x y z
N MET A 1 36.32 3.50 70.33
CA MET A 1 34.86 3.68 70.11
C MET A 1 34.66 5.10 69.56
N ASN A 2 34.63 5.28 68.24
CA ASN A 2 33.49 5.10 67.32
C ASN A 2 32.63 6.36 67.20
N THR A 3 33.06 7.31 66.37
CA THR A 3 32.15 8.25 65.67
C THR A 3 32.79 8.74 64.36
N VAL A 4 34.06 9.14 64.38
CA VAL A 4 34.71 9.77 63.21
C VAL A 4 34.77 8.86 61.97
N SER A 5 35.04 7.56 62.17
CA SER A 5 35.13 6.59 61.06
C SER A 5 33.77 6.34 60.39
N VAL A 6 32.68 6.29 61.18
CA VAL A 6 31.32 6.00 60.67
C VAL A 6 30.80 7.13 59.80
N VAL A 7 31.07 8.38 60.16
CA VAL A 7 30.65 9.57 59.37
C VAL A 7 31.31 9.57 58.00
N GLN A 8 32.59 9.17 57.92
CA GLN A 8 33.33 9.17 56.66
C GLN A 8 32.83 8.05 55.71
N PHE A 9 32.48 6.87 56.23
CA PHE A 9 31.87 5.81 55.42
C PHE A 9 30.46 6.17 54.93
N LEU A 10 29.63 6.83 55.75
CA LEU A 10 28.30 7.28 55.35
C LEU A 10 28.35 8.34 54.24
N ALA A 11 29.27 9.29 54.31
CA ALA A 11 29.41 10.33 53.29
C ALA A 11 29.84 9.76 51.93
N VAL A 12 30.79 8.82 51.92
CA VAL A 12 31.24 8.14 50.70
C VAL A 12 30.14 7.25 50.13
N GLY A 13 29.41 6.51 50.97
CA GLY A 13 28.28 5.68 50.55
C GLY A 13 27.16 6.49 49.89
N CYS A 14 26.81 7.66 50.45
CA CYS A 14 25.82 8.56 49.86
C CYS A 14 26.28 9.13 48.51
N ALA A 15 27.55 9.53 48.38
CA ALA A 15 28.08 10.07 47.13
C ALA A 15 28.05 9.01 46.01
N VAL A 16 28.39 7.77 46.31
CA VAL A 16 28.28 6.63 45.36
C VAL A 16 26.80 6.39 45.02
N PHE A 17 25.88 6.39 45.99
CA PHE A 17 24.47 6.17 45.67
C PHE A 17 23.86 7.29 44.81
N VAL A 18 24.27 8.54 45.01
CA VAL A 18 23.81 9.68 44.19
C VAL A 18 24.42 9.66 42.79
N LEU A 19 25.70 9.31 42.64
CA LEU A 19 26.38 9.28 41.35
C LEU A 19 25.99 8.07 40.50
N TYR A 20 25.80 6.89 41.11
CA TYR A 20 25.46 5.66 40.39
C TYR A 20 23.95 5.37 40.35
N GLY A 21 23.13 5.98 41.20
CA GLY A 21 21.69 5.72 41.29
C GLY A 21 20.81 6.43 40.27
N ARG A 22 21.32 7.43 39.52
CA ARG A 22 20.53 8.19 38.53
C ARG A 22 20.48 7.56 37.13
N GLY A 23 21.05 6.37 36.92
CA GLY A 23 21.12 5.73 35.61
C GLY A 23 19.94 4.83 35.21
N VAL A 24 19.00 4.54 36.12
CA VAL A 24 17.98 3.47 35.88
C VAL A 24 16.55 4.00 35.84
N PHE A 25 16.35 5.31 35.67
CA PHE A 25 15.02 5.84 35.39
C PHE A 25 14.71 5.79 33.89
N ALA A 26 14.22 4.60 33.51
CA ALA A 26 13.13 4.39 32.59
C ALA A 26 13.28 4.96 31.16
N ALA A 27 14.11 4.29 30.35
CA ALA A 27 13.84 4.16 28.91
C ALA A 27 12.65 3.22 28.60
N GLU A 28 11.85 2.86 29.62
CA GLU A 28 10.62 2.06 29.51
C GLU A 28 9.42 2.93 29.08
N GLY A 29 9.66 3.88 28.19
CA GLY A 29 8.62 4.72 27.58
C GLY A 29 8.13 4.20 26.22
N VAL A 30 8.91 3.36 25.54
CA VAL A 30 8.45 2.69 24.32
C VAL A 30 7.71 1.43 24.73
N LYS A 31 6.54 1.62 25.34
CA LYS A 31 5.54 0.56 25.41
C LYS A 31 5.31 0.12 23.98
N LYS A 32 5.82 -1.09 23.71
CA LYS A 32 5.56 -1.90 22.53
C LYS A 32 4.18 -1.56 22.00
N ALA A 33 4.14 -0.90 20.84
CA ALA A 33 2.99 -1.05 19.96
C ALA A 33 2.73 -2.56 19.89
N GLY A 34 1.57 -2.99 20.37
CA GLY A 34 1.23 -4.39 20.44
C GLY A 34 1.41 -4.98 19.06
N GLN A 35 2.47 -5.75 18.86
CA GLN A 35 2.50 -6.76 17.82
C GLN A 35 1.43 -7.77 18.26
N HIS A 36 0.21 -7.58 17.78
CA HIS A 36 -0.78 -8.64 17.76
C HIS A 36 -0.17 -9.75 16.91
N LYS A 37 0.38 -10.79 17.56
CA LYS A 37 1.21 -11.80 16.89
C LYS A 37 0.44 -12.62 15.84
N ASP A 38 -0.89 -12.54 15.81
CA ASP A 38 -1.72 -13.44 14.99
C ASP A 38 -2.80 -12.69 14.17
N ALA A 39 -2.73 -11.36 14.08
CA ALA A 39 -3.72 -10.60 13.33
C ALA A 39 -3.14 -10.16 11.98
N GLU A 40 -3.38 -10.97 10.93
CA GLU A 40 -3.17 -10.60 9.54
C GLU A 40 -4.19 -9.53 9.13
N LEU A 41 -3.98 -8.31 9.61
CA LEU A 41 -4.84 -7.16 9.37
C LEU A 41 -4.11 -6.12 8.55
N CYS A 42 -4.76 -5.60 7.52
CA CYS A 42 -4.40 -4.33 6.91
C CYS A 42 -5.04 -3.19 7.71
N LEU A 43 -4.28 -2.14 8.01
CA LEU A 43 -4.84 -0.92 8.58
C LEU A 43 -5.42 -0.09 7.44
N GLY A 44 -6.75 -0.07 7.32
CA GLY A 44 -7.42 0.72 6.31
C GLY A 44 -7.30 2.22 6.56
N SER A 45 -7.54 3.00 5.50
CA SER A 45 -7.63 4.47 5.58
C SER A 45 -8.78 4.96 6.47
N ASP A 46 -9.74 4.09 6.80
CA ASP A 46 -10.83 4.33 7.76
C ASP A 46 -10.38 4.17 9.23
N GLY A 47 -9.13 3.78 9.47
CA GLY A 47 -8.58 3.52 10.80
C GLY A 47 -9.01 2.18 11.40
N LEU A 48 -9.71 1.33 10.63
CA LEU A 48 -10.11 -0.01 11.04
C LEU A 48 -9.10 -1.05 10.52
N GLY A 49 -9.00 -2.16 11.26
CA GLY A 49 -8.23 -3.32 10.82
C GLY A 49 -9.11 -4.23 9.96
N HIS A 50 -8.71 -4.45 8.71
CA HIS A 50 -9.38 -5.34 7.74
C HIS A 50 -8.61 -6.64 7.56
N ARG A 51 -9.30 -7.76 7.49
CA ARG A 51 -8.70 -9.11 7.41
C ARG A 51 -8.15 -9.40 6.02
N LEU A 52 -7.27 -10.40 5.94
CA LEU A 52 -6.83 -10.95 4.66
C LEU A 52 -8.03 -11.30 3.75
N ASP A 53 -7.91 -10.93 2.48
CA ASP A 53 -8.91 -11.10 1.42
C ASP A 53 -10.23 -10.34 1.64
N GLU A 54 -10.28 -9.46 2.65
CA GLU A 54 -11.42 -8.59 2.89
C GLU A 54 -11.43 -7.41 1.91
N PHE A 55 -12.62 -7.12 1.40
CA PHE A 55 -12.88 -5.91 0.63
C PHE A 55 -13.61 -4.88 1.48
N TRP A 56 -13.13 -3.65 1.43
CA TRP A 56 -13.85 -2.49 1.95
C TRP A 56 -13.88 -1.36 0.92
N TYR A 57 -14.75 -0.40 1.15
CA TYR A 57 -15.10 0.62 0.18
C TYR A 57 -15.03 2.00 0.81
N ASN A 58 -14.59 2.97 0.01
CA ASN A 58 -14.80 4.38 0.29
C ASN A 58 -15.69 4.94 -0.83
N ASP A 59 -16.97 5.09 -0.52
CA ASP A 59 -17.97 5.54 -1.48
C ASP A 59 -17.83 7.03 -1.82
N ASP A 60 -17.29 7.84 -0.91
CA ASP A 60 -17.05 9.28 -1.14
C ASP A 60 -15.98 9.50 -2.21
N MET A 61 -14.98 8.62 -2.28
CA MET A 61 -13.91 8.65 -3.28
C MET A 61 -14.09 7.61 -4.40
N CYS A 62 -15.17 6.82 -4.37
CA CYS A 62 -15.42 5.70 -5.26
C CYS A 62 -14.21 4.74 -5.38
N GLN A 63 -13.72 4.27 -4.24
CA GLN A 63 -12.57 3.38 -4.15
C GLN A 63 -12.97 2.03 -3.55
N ARG A 64 -12.28 0.98 -4.00
CA ARG A 64 -12.31 -0.33 -3.35
C ARG A 64 -10.90 -0.69 -2.91
N PHE A 65 -10.82 -1.23 -1.72
CA PHE A 65 -9.59 -1.71 -1.13
C PHE A 65 -9.66 -3.23 -0.97
N LEU A 66 -8.51 -3.88 -1.11
CA LEU A 66 -8.33 -5.31 -0.87
C LEU A 66 -7.10 -5.50 0.00
N CYS A 67 -7.28 -6.17 1.13
CA CYS A 67 -6.15 -6.59 1.96
C CYS A 67 -5.61 -7.91 1.44
N PHE A 68 -4.33 -7.95 1.09
CA PHE A 68 -3.68 -9.17 0.61
C PHE A 68 -2.30 -9.33 1.25
N LYS A 69 -1.76 -10.54 1.17
CA LYS A 69 -0.44 -10.90 1.70
C LYS A 69 0.42 -11.41 0.55
N ASP A 70 1.65 -10.92 0.45
CA ASP A 70 2.62 -11.41 -0.53
C ASP A 70 3.27 -12.73 -0.08
N ASP A 71 4.17 -13.26 -0.91
CA ASP A 71 4.92 -14.49 -0.64
C ASP A 71 5.98 -14.34 0.47
N GLU A 72 6.43 -13.11 0.74
CA GLU A 72 7.31 -12.78 1.87
C GLU A 72 6.55 -12.66 3.21
N GLY A 73 5.21 -12.67 3.13
CA GLY A 73 4.30 -12.62 4.26
C GLY A 73 4.02 -11.22 4.79
N ILE A 74 4.27 -10.21 3.97
CA ILE A 74 3.98 -8.80 4.24
C ILE A 74 2.54 -8.50 3.81
N MET A 75 1.82 -7.77 4.66
CA MET A 75 0.44 -7.35 4.38
C MET A 75 0.43 -6.06 3.55
N TYR A 76 -0.39 -6.03 2.50
CA TYR A 76 -0.57 -4.88 1.62
C TYR A 76 -2.03 -4.56 1.37
N GLU A 77 -2.29 -3.29 1.11
CA GLU A 77 -3.57 -2.78 0.66
C GLU A 77 -3.49 -2.51 -0.86
N GLN A 78 -4.31 -3.20 -1.64
CA GLN A 78 -4.51 -2.89 -3.05
C GLN A 78 -5.69 -1.93 -3.20
N ILE A 79 -5.43 -0.75 -3.78
CA ILE A 79 -6.43 0.30 -4.01
C ILE A 79 -6.88 0.27 -5.46
N ALA A 80 -8.18 0.13 -5.71
CA ALA A 80 -8.82 0.27 -7.00
C ALA A 80 -9.61 1.58 -7.07
N ASN A 81 -9.25 2.41 -8.05
CA ASN A 81 -9.84 3.73 -8.31
C ASN A 81 -10.53 3.77 -9.66
N CYS A 82 -11.42 4.75 -9.86
CA CYS A 82 -12.01 4.99 -11.17
C CYS A 82 -10.96 5.32 -12.24
N PRO A 83 -11.11 4.77 -13.46
CA PRO A 83 -10.30 5.20 -14.58
C PRO A 83 -10.62 6.66 -14.93
N ILE A 84 -9.63 7.37 -15.47
CA ILE A 84 -9.86 8.70 -16.04
C ILE A 84 -10.80 8.54 -17.24
N ALA A 85 -12.03 9.01 -17.09
CA ALA A 85 -13.04 9.01 -18.13
C ALA A 85 -12.99 10.34 -18.91
N ILE A 86 -12.51 10.30 -20.15
CA ILE A 86 -12.53 11.43 -21.08
C ILE A 86 -13.45 11.07 -22.24
N ALA A 87 -14.47 11.90 -22.50
CA ALA A 87 -15.27 11.81 -23.71
C ALA A 87 -14.55 12.54 -24.85
N GLU A 88 -14.22 11.81 -25.92
CA GLU A 88 -13.68 12.36 -27.16
C GLU A 88 -14.69 12.15 -28.30
N GLY A 89 -14.80 13.10 -29.22
CA GLY A 89 -15.73 13.02 -30.34
C GLY A 89 -17.19 13.12 -29.90
N ASP A 90 -18.06 12.26 -30.43
CA ASP A 90 -19.49 12.22 -30.12
C ASP A 90 -19.81 11.33 -28.89
N CYS A 91 -18.80 10.98 -28.11
CA CYS A 91 -18.98 10.26 -26.86
C CYS A 91 -19.55 11.16 -25.76
N THR A 92 -20.35 10.60 -24.87
CA THR A 92 -20.90 11.28 -23.70
C THR A 92 -20.35 10.65 -22.41
N LEU A 93 -20.14 11.51 -21.41
CA LEU A 93 -19.83 11.06 -20.05
C LEU A 93 -21.15 10.76 -19.33
N LYS A 94 -21.31 9.52 -18.90
CA LYS A 94 -22.38 9.12 -18.02
C LYS A 94 -21.87 9.15 -16.58
N PRO A 95 -22.51 9.88 -15.67
CA PRO A 95 -22.16 9.83 -14.26
C PRO A 95 -22.38 8.41 -13.72
N GLY A 96 -21.51 8.00 -12.79
CA GLY A 96 -21.70 6.75 -12.07
C GLY A 96 -22.95 6.78 -11.18
N THR A 97 -23.36 5.61 -10.70
CA THR A 97 -24.48 5.47 -9.75
C THR A 97 -23.99 5.62 -8.30
N LYS A 98 -24.88 5.97 -7.36
CA LYS A 98 -24.50 5.93 -5.94
C LYS A 98 -24.19 4.49 -5.51
N GLY A 99 -23.19 4.32 -4.64
CA GLY A 99 -22.81 3.03 -4.06
C GLY A 99 -21.32 2.75 -4.24
N HIS A 100 -20.99 1.47 -4.30
CA HIS A 100 -19.62 0.97 -4.27
C HIS A 100 -18.93 0.99 -5.65
N TYR A 101 -17.60 1.03 -5.63
CA TYR A 101 -16.79 0.79 -6.83
C TYR A 101 -17.07 -0.62 -7.38
N PRO A 102 -17.24 -0.81 -8.70
CA PRO A 102 -17.01 0.16 -9.78
C PRO A 102 -18.25 0.96 -10.22
N ASP A 103 -19.41 0.74 -9.60
CA ASP A 103 -20.69 1.30 -10.07
C ASP A 103 -20.75 2.82 -9.92
N CYS A 104 -20.03 3.37 -8.92
CA CYS A 104 -19.87 4.81 -8.75
C CYS A 104 -18.93 5.48 -9.75
N CYS A 105 -18.23 4.72 -10.61
CA CYS A 105 -17.33 5.32 -11.59
C CYS A 105 -18.07 5.89 -12.80
N PRO A 106 -17.61 7.04 -13.34
CA PRO A 106 -18.15 7.55 -14.58
C PRO A 106 -17.79 6.62 -15.75
N ALA A 107 -18.75 6.43 -16.65
CA ALA A 107 -18.59 5.63 -17.86
C ALA A 107 -18.65 6.52 -19.10
N VAL A 108 -17.84 6.21 -20.12
CA VAL A 108 -17.92 6.88 -21.43
C VAL A 108 -18.79 6.05 -22.35
N GLU A 109 -19.99 6.54 -22.65
CA GLU A 109 -20.87 5.97 -23.67
C GLU A 109 -20.51 6.60 -25.02
N CYS A 110 -20.33 5.78 -26.04
CA CYS A 110 -20.06 6.29 -27.40
C CYS A 110 -21.02 5.66 -28.38
N PRO A 111 -21.45 6.41 -29.41
CA PRO A 111 -22.25 5.88 -30.49
C PRO A 111 -21.53 4.69 -31.16
N PRO A 112 -22.29 3.73 -31.72
CA PRO A 112 -21.74 2.49 -32.27
C PRO A 112 -20.71 2.71 -33.39
N GLU A 113 -20.79 3.84 -34.10
CA GLU A 113 -19.85 4.22 -35.16
C GLU A 113 -18.42 4.42 -34.62
N ASP A 114 -18.27 5.12 -33.49
CA ASP A 114 -16.95 5.34 -32.87
C ASP A 114 -16.44 4.10 -32.13
N GLN A 115 -17.34 3.22 -31.67
CA GLN A 115 -16.93 1.93 -31.10
C GLN A 115 -16.19 1.05 -32.13
N LYS A 116 -16.62 1.07 -33.40
CA LYS A 116 -15.94 0.35 -34.49
C LYS A 116 -14.53 0.90 -34.72
N LYS A 117 -14.38 2.23 -34.77
CA LYS A 117 -13.06 2.90 -34.91
C LYS A 117 -12.12 2.55 -33.75
N ARG A 118 -12.60 2.54 -32.50
CA ARG A 118 -11.80 2.16 -31.32
C ARG A 118 -11.40 0.68 -31.31
N LYS A 119 -12.32 -0.23 -31.65
CA LYS A 119 -12.00 -1.67 -31.81
C LYS A 119 -10.95 -1.89 -32.90
N PHE A 120 -11.06 -1.17 -34.02
CA PHE A 120 -10.08 -1.21 -35.10
C PHE A 120 -8.70 -0.71 -34.62
N LYS A 121 -8.64 0.44 -33.93
CA LYS A 121 -7.40 1.00 -33.37
C LYS A 121 -6.72 0.03 -32.39
N ARG A 122 -7.48 -0.63 -31.51
CA ARG A 122 -6.97 -1.68 -30.61
C ARG A 122 -6.39 -2.88 -31.36
N LYS A 123 -7.07 -3.35 -32.42
CA LYS A 123 -6.55 -4.44 -33.28
C LYS A 123 -5.25 -4.05 -33.98
N CYS A 124 -5.19 -2.85 -34.56
CA CYS A 124 -3.96 -2.36 -35.20
C CYS A 124 -2.81 -2.23 -34.20
N PHE A 125 -3.07 -1.74 -32.98
CA PHE A 125 -2.06 -1.66 -31.94
C PHE A 125 -1.54 -3.04 -31.51
N LEU A 126 -2.44 -4.01 -31.32
CA LEU A 126 -2.06 -5.40 -31.01
C LEU A 126 -1.23 -6.03 -32.13
N VAL A 127 -1.62 -5.84 -33.39
CA VAL A 127 -0.85 -6.33 -34.54
C VAL A 127 0.55 -5.71 -34.55
N ASN A 128 0.68 -4.40 -34.29
CA ASN A 128 1.97 -3.72 -34.26
C ASN A 128 2.88 -4.19 -33.11
N ILE A 129 2.31 -4.46 -31.93
CA ILE A 129 3.06 -5.06 -30.81
C ILE A 129 3.55 -6.46 -31.20
N LEU A 130 2.67 -7.28 -31.78
CA LEU A 130 3.00 -8.64 -32.18
C LEU A 130 4.11 -8.66 -33.23
N THR A 131 4.02 -7.82 -34.27
CA THR A 131 5.07 -7.70 -35.29
C THR A 131 6.38 -7.21 -34.70
N THR A 132 6.35 -6.25 -33.77
CA THR A 132 7.56 -5.76 -33.07
C THR A 132 8.22 -6.84 -32.22
N LEU A 133 7.42 -7.62 -31.46
CA LEU A 133 7.91 -8.75 -30.66
C LEU A 133 8.51 -9.85 -31.54
N LEU A 134 7.82 -10.24 -32.61
CA LEU A 134 8.32 -11.21 -33.59
C LEU A 134 9.63 -10.74 -34.22
N THR A 135 9.73 -9.46 -34.59
CA THR A 135 10.95 -8.90 -35.18
C THR A 135 12.11 -8.91 -34.18
N LYS A 136 11.85 -8.59 -32.89
CA LYS A 136 12.85 -8.70 -31.81
C LYS A 136 13.28 -10.14 -31.57
N LEU A 137 12.34 -11.10 -31.55
CA LEU A 137 12.61 -12.54 -31.43
C LEU A 137 13.50 -13.03 -32.56
N VAL A 138 13.15 -12.73 -33.82
CA VAL A 138 13.95 -13.12 -35.00
C VAL A 138 15.35 -12.50 -34.94
N LYS A 139 15.49 -11.24 -34.52
CA LYS A 139 16.80 -10.59 -34.35
C LYS A 139 17.63 -11.25 -33.25
N ASN A 140 17.03 -11.65 -32.12
CA ASN A 140 17.73 -12.37 -31.06
C ASN A 140 18.15 -13.79 -31.49
N LEU A 141 17.30 -14.50 -32.24
CA LEU A 141 17.63 -15.82 -32.79
C LEU A 141 18.81 -15.74 -33.78
N LYS A 142 18.86 -14.71 -34.64
CA LYS A 142 20.00 -14.50 -35.55
C LYS A 142 21.32 -14.22 -34.83
N LYS A 143 21.30 -13.53 -33.67
CA LYS A 143 22.51 -13.25 -32.89
C LYS A 143 23.09 -14.49 -32.20
N ASN A 144 22.27 -15.47 -31.84
CA ASN A 144 22.73 -16.71 -31.19
C ASN A 144 23.28 -17.77 -32.17
N GLN A 145 23.29 -17.49 -33.48
CA GLN A 145 23.87 -18.38 -34.49
C GLN A 145 25.24 -17.90 -35.03
N GLN A 146 25.75 -16.77 -34.54
CA GLN A 146 27.14 -16.32 -34.74
C GLN A 146 27.93 -16.54 -33.46
#